data_AF-A0A5Q4ZEI8-F1
#
_entry.id   AF-A0A5Q4ZEI8-F1
#
_cell.length_a   1.000
_cell.length_b   1.000
_cell.length_c   1.000
_cell.angle_alpha   90.00
_cell.angle_beta   90.00
_cell.angle_gamma   90.00
#
_symmetry.space_group_name_H-M   'P 1'
#
loop_
_entity.id
_entity.type
_entity.pdbx_description
1 polymer ?
#
loop_
_entity_poly.entity_id
_entity_poly.type
_entity_poly.pdbx_seq_one_letter_code
_entity_poly.pdbx_strand_id
1 'polypeptide(L)'
;MKESLFLFSGATLRALPDLALPLKAEYFDDIVAGRKPEEFRLATDYWRKRLVGREYGRIVLMRGYPKRDDHERRLIRPWRGLVMRTITHPHFGPEPVEVFAIAVGDTKKTPHEGGRQGRAGKRVAERDFDNRRSAAMRLSDDSEKEVSNG
;
A
#
# COMPACT_ATOMS: atom_id res chain seq x y z
N MET A 1 -5.56 45.49 -27.74
CA MET A 1 -5.45 44.99 -26.35
C MET A 1 -6.84 44.70 -25.84
N LYS A 2 -7.00 43.59 -25.11
CA LYS A 2 -8.24 42.99 -24.56
C LYS A 2 -9.07 42.22 -25.59
N GLU A 3 -9.54 41.01 -25.34
CA GLU A 3 -9.43 40.13 -24.18
C GLU A 3 -9.70 38.71 -24.69
N SER A 4 -8.80 37.78 -24.38
CA SER A 4 -8.96 36.36 -24.70
C SER A 4 -9.97 35.79 -23.70
N LEU A 5 -11.21 35.62 -24.13
CA LEU A 5 -12.20 34.79 -23.44
C LEU A 5 -11.67 33.35 -23.42
N PHE A 6 -10.87 33.03 -22.40
CA PHE A 6 -10.70 31.65 -21.98
C PHE A 6 -12.06 31.17 -21.48
N LEU A 7 -12.73 30.43 -22.36
CA LEU A 7 -13.83 29.55 -22.02
C LEU A 7 -13.33 28.64 -20.89
N PHE A 8 -13.62 29.01 -19.64
CA PHE A 8 -13.71 28.05 -18.56
C PHE A 8 -14.87 27.14 -18.93
N SER A 9 -14.54 26.11 -19.73
CA SER A 9 -15.36 24.91 -19.86
C SER A 9 -15.75 24.52 -18.45
N GLY A 10 -17.05 24.59 -18.16
CA GLY A 10 -17.66 24.04 -16.97
C GLY A 10 -17.52 22.52 -17.00
N ALA A 11 -16.29 22.03 -16.80
CA ALA A 11 -16.04 20.67 -16.40
C ALA A 11 -16.59 20.57 -14.98
N THR A 12 -17.82 20.08 -14.88
CA THR A 12 -18.37 19.53 -13.64
C THR A 12 -17.25 18.79 -12.91
N LEU A 13 -16.93 19.20 -11.68
CA LEU A 13 -16.07 18.43 -10.77
C LEU A 13 -16.73 17.07 -10.56
N ARG A 14 -16.48 16.13 -11.47
CA ARG A 14 -16.98 14.77 -11.32
C ARG A 14 -16.22 14.22 -10.12
N ALA A 15 -16.94 13.90 -9.05
CA ALA A 15 -16.35 13.18 -7.93
C ALA A 15 -15.71 11.91 -8.50
N LEU A 16 -14.37 11.89 -8.51
CA LEU A 16 -13.63 10.74 -9.00
C LEU A 16 -13.93 9.55 -8.09
N PRO A 17 -13.96 8.32 -8.65
CA PRO A 17 -14.25 7.14 -7.85
C PRO A 17 -13.18 6.92 -6.77
N ASP A 18 -13.54 6.10 -5.79
CA ASP A 18 -12.61 5.62 -4.77
C ASP A 18 -11.98 4.30 -5.20
N LEU A 19 -10.67 4.14 -4.95
CA LEU A 19 -10.03 2.83 -5.00
C LEU A 19 -10.15 2.14 -3.63
N ALA A 20 -11.03 1.15 -3.52
CA ALA A 20 -11.16 0.35 -2.30
C ALA A 20 -10.19 -0.85 -2.30
N LEU A 21 -9.37 -0.97 -1.25
CA LEU A 21 -8.40 -2.04 -1.04
C LEU A 21 -8.59 -2.72 0.33
N PRO A 22 -9.10 -3.96 0.37
CA PRO A 22 -9.02 -4.79 1.57
C PRO A 22 -7.58 -5.28 1.76
N LEU A 23 -7.09 -5.20 3.00
CA LEU A 23 -5.74 -5.55 3.41
C LEU A 23 -5.76 -6.60 4.52
N LYS A 24 -4.67 -7.38 4.62
CA LYS A 24 -4.37 -8.12 5.84
C LYS A 24 -4.22 -7.14 7.00
N ALA A 25 -4.67 -7.54 8.19
CA ALA A 25 -4.67 -6.68 9.37
C ALA A 25 -3.30 -6.08 9.66
N GLU A 26 -2.26 -6.91 9.61
CA GLU A 26 -0.87 -6.50 9.81
C GLU A 26 -0.39 -5.37 8.89
N TYR A 27 -0.74 -5.39 7.60
CA TYR A 27 -0.35 -4.32 6.67
C TYR A 27 -1.16 -3.06 6.90
N PHE A 28 -2.45 -3.21 7.19
CA PHE A 28 -3.28 -2.07 7.55
C PHE A 28 -2.69 -1.35 8.78
N ASP A 29 -2.37 -2.12 9.82
CA ASP A 29 -1.81 -1.60 11.06
C ASP A 29 -0.42 -0.95 10.80
N ASP A 30 0.40 -1.51 9.90
CA ASP A 30 1.67 -0.89 9.46
C ASP A 30 1.50 0.41 8.68
N ILE A 31 0.46 0.53 7.85
CA ILE A 31 0.15 1.75 7.08
C ILE A 31 -0.41 2.85 8.01
N VAL A 32 -1.23 2.46 8.99
CA VAL A 32 -1.72 3.36 10.04
C VAL A 32 -0.56 3.89 10.86
N ALA A 33 0.37 3.02 11.27
CA ALA A 33 1.59 3.41 11.98
C ALA A 33 2.60 4.18 11.12
N GLY A 34 2.37 4.28 9.80
CA GLY A 34 3.27 4.95 8.85
C GLY A 34 4.60 4.23 8.63
N ARG A 35 4.67 2.92 8.91
CA ARG A 35 5.82 2.06 8.65
C ARG A 35 5.81 1.48 7.24
N LYS A 36 4.63 1.39 6.62
CA LYS A 36 4.42 0.90 5.25
C LYS A 36 3.87 2.03 4.36
N PRO A 37 4.72 2.72 3.57
CA PRO A 37 4.28 3.83 2.72
C PRO A 37 3.62 3.38 1.41
N GLU A 38 3.83 2.12 1.01
CA GLU A 38 3.38 1.56 -0.26
C GLU A 38 2.70 0.21 -0.08
N GLU A 39 1.62 -0.02 -0.82
CA GLU A 39 0.95 -1.30 -0.95
C GLU A 39 1.29 -1.92 -2.31
N PHE A 40 1.78 -3.16 -2.31
CA PHE A 40 2.16 -3.87 -3.53
C PHE A 40 1.05 -4.80 -3.99
N ARG A 41 0.68 -4.70 -5.27
CA ARG A 41 -0.24 -5.63 -5.92
C ARG A 41 0.43 -6.20 -7.16
N LEU A 42 0.44 -7.53 -7.30
CA LEU A 42 0.94 -8.19 -8.51
C LEU A 42 0.29 -7.60 -9.77
N ALA A 43 1.08 -7.44 -10.83
CA ALA A 43 0.64 -6.86 -12.09
C ALA A 43 -0.23 -7.83 -12.94
N THR A 44 -1.23 -8.44 -12.32
CA THR A 44 -2.18 -9.35 -12.96
C THR A 44 -3.23 -8.59 -13.76
N ASP A 45 -3.92 -9.26 -14.67
CA ASP A 45 -5.00 -8.67 -15.49
C ASP A 45 -6.11 -8.02 -14.64
N TYR A 46 -6.41 -8.62 -13.48
CA TYR A 46 -7.36 -8.07 -12.53
C TYR A 46 -6.94 -6.66 -12.06
N TRP A 47 -5.69 -6.51 -11.64
CA TRP A 47 -5.18 -5.22 -11.17
C TRP A 47 -4.94 -4.25 -12.32
N ARG A 48 -4.49 -4.73 -13.49
CA ARG A 48 -4.34 -3.91 -14.70
C ARG A 48 -5.66 -3.23 -15.08
N LYS A 49 -6.77 -3.97 -15.12
CA LYS A 49 -8.12 -3.44 -15.42
C LYS A 49 -8.57 -2.35 -14.44
N ARG A 50 -8.13 -2.44 -13.18
CA ARG A 50 -8.45 -1.49 -12.10
C ARG A 50 -7.51 -0.29 -12.04
N LEU A 51 -6.28 -0.40 -12.52
CA LEU A 51 -5.25 0.62 -12.25
C LEU A 51 -4.76 1.34 -13.51
N VAL A 52 -4.67 0.65 -14.64
CA VAL A 52 -4.13 1.22 -15.88
C VAL A 52 -5.19 2.08 -16.56
N GLY A 53 -4.85 3.34 -16.84
CA GLY A 53 -5.77 4.32 -17.46
C GLY A 53 -6.96 4.68 -16.58
N ARG A 54 -6.87 4.47 -15.25
CA ARG A 54 -7.92 4.81 -14.29
C ARG A 54 -7.51 5.98 -13.42
N GLU A 55 -8.48 6.84 -13.14
CA GLU A 55 -8.34 7.97 -12.24
C GLU A 55 -9.18 7.75 -11.00
N TYR A 56 -8.61 8.12 -9.85
CA TYR A 56 -9.24 7.99 -8.54
C TYR A 56 -9.07 9.28 -7.76
N GLY A 57 -10.06 9.63 -6.95
CA GLY A 57 -9.96 10.78 -6.05
C GLY A 57 -9.33 10.38 -4.72
N ARG A 58 -9.71 9.21 -4.20
CA ARG A 58 -9.27 8.70 -2.90
C ARG A 58 -8.95 7.22 -2.97
N ILE A 59 -8.18 6.78 -1.98
CA ILE A 59 -7.95 5.37 -1.66
C ILE A 59 -8.59 5.06 -0.32
N VAL A 60 -9.36 3.97 -0.28
CA VAL A 60 -10.05 3.47 0.92
C VAL A 60 -9.43 2.14 1.29
N LEU A 61 -8.55 2.17 2.29
CA LEU A 61 -7.90 0.98 2.83
C LEU A 61 -8.81 0.37 3.90
N MET A 62 -9.00 -0.94 3.86
CA MET A 62 -9.88 -1.66 4.78
C MET A 62 -9.11 -2.75 5.52
N ARG A 63 -9.23 -2.80 6.85
CA ARG A 63 -8.65 -3.86 7.68
C ARG A 63 -9.48 -5.13 7.51
N GLY A 64 -9.10 -6.04 6.62
CA GLY A 64 -9.91 -7.19 6.21
C GLY A 64 -11.15 -6.80 5.41
N TYR A 65 -12.27 -7.49 5.65
CA TYR A 65 -13.58 -7.21 5.05
C TYR A 65 -14.57 -6.70 6.13
N PRO A 66 -14.49 -5.42 6.52
CA PRO A 66 -15.39 -4.85 7.52
C PRO A 66 -16.83 -4.78 7.01
N LYS A 67 -17.81 -4.82 7.92
CA LYS A 67 -19.21 -4.50 7.61
C LYS A 67 -19.33 -3.05 7.12
N ARG A 68 -20.46 -2.68 6.52
CA ARG A 68 -20.64 -1.35 5.88
C ARG A 68 -20.47 -0.19 6.88
N ASP A 69 -20.92 -0.42 8.10
CA ASP A 69 -20.99 0.48 9.25
C ASP A 69 -19.73 0.45 10.15
N ASP A 70 -18.79 -0.46 9.87
CA ASP A 70 -17.55 -0.57 10.63
C ASP A 70 -16.50 0.42 10.08
N HIS A 71 -16.59 1.66 10.58
CA HIS A 71 -15.78 2.79 10.15
C HIS A 71 -14.36 2.79 10.75
N GLU A 72 -14.15 2.20 11.92
CA GLU A 72 -12.83 2.13 12.58
C GLU A 72 -11.83 1.29 11.79
N ARG A 73 -12.33 0.35 10.98
CA ARG A 73 -11.53 -0.50 10.10
C ARG A 73 -11.30 0.09 8.71
N ARG A 74 -11.53 1.39 8.54
CA ARG A 74 -11.35 2.10 7.27
C ARG A 74 -10.38 3.26 7.43
N LEU A 75 -9.43 3.34 6.52
CA LEU A 75 -8.49 4.45 6.41
C LEU A 75 -8.64 5.06 5.01
N ILE A 76 -9.14 6.30 4.97
CA ILE A 76 -9.36 7.04 3.73
C ILE A 76 -8.23 8.04 3.55
N ARG A 77 -7.55 8.01 2.39
CA ARG A 77 -6.48 8.95 2.03
C ARG A 77 -6.69 9.48 0.61
N PRO A 78 -6.14 10.65 0.24
CA PRO A 78 -6.11 11.08 -1.16
C PRO A 78 -5.39 10.04 -2.03
N TRP A 79 -5.90 9.81 -3.24
CA TRP A 79 -5.17 9.00 -4.22
C TRP A 79 -3.91 9.76 -4.64
N ARG A 80 -2.74 9.12 -4.55
CA ARG A 80 -1.44 9.73 -4.92
C ARG A 80 -0.75 8.99 -6.06
N GLY A 81 -1.47 8.12 -6.76
CA GLY A 81 -0.94 7.35 -7.86
C GLY A 81 -0.25 6.06 -7.42
N LEU A 82 0.43 5.48 -8.40
CA LEU A 82 1.18 4.24 -8.30
C LEU A 82 2.38 4.30 -9.23
N VAL A 83 3.33 3.40 -9.01
CA VAL A 83 4.41 3.13 -9.96
C VAL A 83 4.54 1.63 -10.20
N MET A 84 4.96 1.22 -11.40
CA MET A 84 5.32 -0.16 -11.66
C MET A 84 6.75 -0.43 -11.20
N ARG A 85 6.99 -1.58 -10.56
CA ARG A 85 8.32 -2.03 -10.14
C ARG A 85 8.45 -3.54 -10.33
N THR A 86 9.69 -3.99 -10.54
CA THR A 86 10.05 -5.40 -10.36
C THR A 86 10.67 -5.56 -8.98
N ILE A 87 10.15 -6.46 -8.15
CA ILE A 87 10.64 -6.71 -6.79
C ILE A 87 10.75 -8.20 -6.51
N THR A 88 11.65 -8.57 -5.60
CA THR A 88 11.61 -9.87 -4.92
C THR A 88 11.03 -9.63 -3.53
N HIS A 89 9.98 -10.37 -3.15
CA HIS A 89 9.27 -10.11 -1.91
C HIS A 89 8.73 -11.41 -1.30
N PRO A 90 8.93 -11.67 0.00
CA PRO A 90 8.59 -12.96 0.62
C PRO A 90 7.16 -13.44 0.38
N HIS A 91 6.19 -12.52 0.28
CA HIS A 91 4.78 -12.89 0.03
C HIS A 91 4.46 -13.27 -1.42
N PHE A 92 5.36 -12.96 -2.37
CA PHE A 92 5.20 -13.31 -3.79
C PHE A 92 6.12 -14.47 -4.21
N GLY A 93 6.99 -14.91 -3.31
CA GLY A 93 7.99 -15.95 -3.57
C GLY A 93 9.39 -15.37 -3.79
N PRO A 94 10.38 -16.26 -4.06
CA PRO A 94 11.78 -15.88 -4.21
C PRO A 94 12.08 -15.24 -5.57
N GLU A 95 11.21 -15.45 -6.57
CA GLU A 95 11.40 -14.94 -7.92
C GLU A 95 11.07 -13.45 -8.02
N PRO A 96 11.79 -12.67 -8.84
CA PRO A 96 11.42 -11.30 -9.16
C PRO A 96 10.05 -11.24 -9.87
N VAL A 97 9.17 -10.35 -9.42
CA VAL A 97 7.83 -10.17 -9.97
C VAL A 97 7.51 -8.71 -10.25
N GLU A 98 6.71 -8.45 -11.28
CA GLU A 98 6.15 -7.11 -11.55
C GLU A 98 4.98 -6.80 -10.61
N VAL A 99 5.02 -5.62 -10.01
CA VAL A 99 3.99 -5.11 -9.10
C VAL A 99 3.60 -3.67 -9.41
N PHE A 100 2.38 -3.33 -9.05
CA PHE A 100 1.95 -1.96 -8.82
C PHE A 100 2.27 -1.59 -7.36
N ALA A 101 3.16 -0.62 -7.18
CA ALA A 101 3.45 0.03 -5.91
C ALA A 101 2.52 1.23 -5.73
N ILE A 102 1.46 1.04 -4.96
CA ILE A 102 0.41 2.03 -4.72
C ILE A 102 0.80 2.88 -3.52
N ALA A 103 0.82 4.21 -3.70
CA ALA A 103 1.15 5.13 -2.61
C ALA A 103 0.02 5.14 -1.57
N VAL A 104 0.31 4.66 -0.36
CA VAL A 104 -0.64 4.57 0.75
C VAL A 104 -0.24 5.38 1.96
N GLY A 105 1.00 5.87 2.06
CA GLY A 105 1.52 6.63 3.22
C GLY A 105 0.80 7.96 3.49
N ASP A 106 1.10 8.61 4.62
CA ASP A 106 0.64 9.98 4.90
C ASP A 106 1.71 10.99 4.48
N THR A 107 1.31 12.10 3.83
CA THR A 107 2.24 13.19 3.44
C THR A 107 2.51 14.15 4.60
N LYS A 108 1.78 14.06 5.72
CA LYS A 108 1.99 14.94 6.87
C LYS A 108 3.30 14.72 7.64
N LYS A 109 4.13 13.74 7.27
CA LYS A 109 5.51 13.65 7.77
C LYS A 109 6.44 14.52 6.90
N THR A 110 6.42 15.83 7.16
CA THR A 110 7.55 16.72 6.85
C THR A 110 8.80 16.30 7.64
N PRO A 111 10.02 16.61 7.17
CA PRO A 111 11.25 16.09 7.74
C PRO A 111 11.42 16.56 9.19
N HIS A 112 11.91 15.64 10.01
CA HIS A 112 12.36 15.84 11.37
C HIS A 112 13.33 17.05 11.46
N GLU A 113 12.84 18.22 11.85
CA GLU A 113 13.68 19.31 12.36
C GLU A 113 13.90 19.13 13.87
N GLY A 114 15.17 19.10 14.27
CA GLY A 114 15.60 19.70 15.55
C GLY A 114 15.56 18.87 16.82
N GLY A 115 16.46 17.90 16.96
CA GLY A 115 16.79 17.28 18.25
C GLY A 115 18.22 16.77 18.31
N ARG A 116 19.22 17.65 18.20
CA ARG A 116 20.62 17.31 18.55
C ARG A 116 20.75 17.27 20.07
N GLN A 117 21.04 16.09 20.62
CA GLN A 117 21.95 15.86 21.75
C GLN A 117 22.26 14.36 21.84
N GLY A 118 23.54 13.99 21.89
CA GLY A 118 23.99 12.62 22.22
C GLY A 118 24.81 11.92 21.15
N ARG A 119 26.11 12.17 21.16
CA ARG A 119 27.17 11.46 20.43
C ARG A 119 27.22 9.97 20.85
N ALA A 120 27.10 9.05 19.89
CA ALA A 120 27.94 7.85 19.69
C ALA A 120 27.19 6.72 18.94
N GLY A 121 27.76 6.31 17.80
CA GLY A 121 27.77 4.92 17.33
C GLY A 121 26.46 4.26 16.88
N LYS A 122 26.22 4.23 15.57
CA LYS A 122 26.17 3.00 14.75
C LYS A 122 25.54 3.31 13.39
N ARG A 123 26.25 2.97 12.32
CA ARG A 123 25.67 2.71 11.01
C ARG A 123 24.75 1.49 11.16
N VAL A 124 23.45 1.65 10.97
CA VAL A 124 22.47 0.55 10.90
C VAL A 124 21.52 0.90 9.76
N ALA A 125 21.88 0.50 8.54
CA ALA A 125 21.27 -0.63 7.84
C ALA A 125 19.93 -0.25 7.18
N GLU A 126 20.05 0.26 5.96
CA GLU A 126 18.98 0.50 4.98
C GLU A 126 18.45 -0.82 4.36
N ARG A 127 18.38 -1.90 5.16
CA ARG A 127 18.07 -3.27 4.70
C ARG A 127 17.17 -4.06 5.66
N ASP A 128 16.32 -3.37 6.42
CA ASP A 128 15.60 -3.97 7.56
C ASP A 128 14.08 -4.16 7.35
N PHE A 129 13.49 -3.71 6.24
CA PHE A 129 12.04 -3.90 6.01
C PHE A 129 11.69 -5.32 5.55
N ASP A 130 12.51 -5.95 4.70
CA ASP A 130 12.20 -7.26 4.14
C ASP A 130 12.60 -8.44 5.04
N ASN A 131 13.49 -8.24 6.04
CA ASN A 131 14.12 -9.37 6.74
C ASN A 131 13.55 -9.71 8.13
N ARG A 132 12.58 -8.95 8.66
CA ARG A 132 12.00 -9.24 10.00
C ARG A 132 10.82 -10.21 10.01
N ARG A 133 10.32 -10.65 8.84
CA ARG A 133 9.21 -11.63 8.76
C ARG A 133 9.60 -13.06 8.44
N SER A 134 10.83 -13.31 7.96
CA SER A 134 11.27 -14.67 7.58
C SER A 134 11.73 -15.53 8.77
N ALA A 135 11.80 -14.99 9.99
CA ALA A 135 12.16 -15.75 11.18
C ALA A 135 10.96 -16.32 11.97
N ALA A 136 9.74 -15.82 11.75
CA ALA A 136 8.56 -16.23 12.51
C ALA A 136 7.71 -17.32 11.83
N MET A 137 8.09 -17.80 10.64
CA MET A 137 7.32 -18.77 9.85
C MET A 137 7.92 -20.19 9.86
N ARG A 138 8.69 -20.54 10.90
CA ARG A 138 9.31 -21.88 11.06
C ARG A 138 8.52 -22.86 11.94
N LEU A 139 7.23 -22.64 12.23
CA LEU A 139 6.49 -23.50 13.18
C LEU A 139 5.02 -23.78 12.81
N SER A 140 4.68 -23.89 11.51
CA SER A 140 3.34 -24.39 11.15
C SER A 140 3.28 -25.23 9.88
N ASP A 141 4.39 -25.85 9.48
CA ASP A 141 4.37 -27.07 8.65
C ASP A 141 4.39 -28.26 9.60
N ASP A 142 3.23 -28.62 10.14
CA ASP A 142 2.98 -29.94 10.74
C ASP A 142 1.50 -30.06 11.14
N SER A 143 0.61 -30.22 10.17
CA SER A 143 -0.61 -31.04 10.31
C SER A 143 -1.46 -30.95 9.05
N GLU A 144 -1.24 -31.86 8.11
CA GLU A 144 -2.34 -32.62 7.52
C GLU A 144 -1.74 -33.87 6.88
N LYS A 145 -1.70 -34.91 7.72
CA LYS A 145 -1.36 -36.28 7.39
C LYS A 145 -2.40 -36.82 6.42
N GLU A 146 -1.92 -37.42 5.34
CA GLU A 146 -2.26 -38.79 4.94
C GLU A 146 -3.63 -39.30 5.43
N VAL A 147 -4.63 -39.26 4.53
CA VAL A 147 -5.69 -40.28 4.52
C VAL A 147 -5.80 -40.82 3.11
N SER A 148 -4.83 -41.66 2.76
CA SER A 148 -5.04 -42.80 1.87
C SER A 148 -5.54 -43.96 2.72
N ASN A 149 -6.71 -44.52 2.37
CA ASN A 149 -6.96 -45.97 2.22
C ASN A 149 -8.45 -46.29 2.28
N GLY A 150 -8.94 -47.05 1.29
CA GLY A 150 -10.23 -47.75 1.32
C GLY A 150 -11.01 -47.65 0.03
#